data_AF-A0A060ZID1-F1
#
_entry.id   AF-A0A060ZID1-F1
#
_cell.length_a   1.000
_cell.length_b   1.000
_cell.length_c   1.000
_cell.angle_alpha   90.00
_cell.angle_beta   90.00
_cell.angle_gamma   90.00
#
_symmetry.space_group_name_H-M   'P 1'
#
loop_
_entity.id
_entity.type
_entity.pdbx_description
1 polymer ?
#
loop_
_entity_poly.entity_id
_entity_poly.type
_entity_poly.pdbx_seq_one_letter_code
_entity_poly.pdbx_strand_id
1 'polypeptide(L)'
;MTVTTAPAAQRPRCLNDVKGWFPSLDQVLFDRFLSRQERLGQRGDLMEMGAYMGKSAIFTATYLRANERFTICDLFDAEAPDEKNAAEARKSYATLTRTAFEQNYLAFWDELPNVIQGPTSVVPDHVGTNTCRFIHVDASHLYEHVAGDIDTAHDTLVPDGLVVLDDFRSEHTPGVAAATWEAVFTRGLRPICLSTQKLYGTWGDPEPIQDEMLADEEWRKGMHTSVQEIAGRRVLRFSGKPANPTPPTSRFAHEPRDPAPEPRSASTAPASAPAARRPTAVRRFAADVLPPVVTRAIRRRKG
;
A
#
# COMPACT_ATOMS: atom_id res chain seq x y z
N MET A 1 31.19 -16.60 -19.32
CA MET A 1 29.96 -15.91 -18.86
C MET A 1 29.33 -16.80 -17.80
N THR A 2 29.55 -16.49 -16.53
CA THR A 2 28.92 -17.21 -15.42
C THR A 2 27.50 -16.69 -15.30
N VAL A 3 26.54 -17.52 -15.69
CA VAL A 3 25.12 -17.28 -15.39
C VAL A 3 24.98 -17.43 -13.89
N THR A 4 24.95 -16.30 -13.18
CA THR A 4 24.54 -16.26 -11.79
C THR A 4 23.04 -16.54 -11.77
N THR A 5 22.66 -17.80 -11.59
CA THR A 5 21.29 -18.18 -11.22
C THR A 5 20.90 -17.38 -9.99
N ALA A 6 19.90 -16.52 -10.13
CA ALA A 6 19.30 -15.85 -8.98
C ALA A 6 18.91 -16.93 -7.95
N PRO A 7 19.22 -16.74 -6.65
CA PRO A 7 18.76 -17.69 -5.63
C PRO A 7 17.24 -17.82 -5.74
N ALA A 8 16.73 -19.05 -5.70
CA ALA A 8 15.30 -19.30 -5.66
C ALA A 8 14.67 -18.42 -4.59
N ALA A 9 13.63 -17.66 -4.95
CA ALA A 9 12.92 -16.84 -3.98
C ALA A 9 12.50 -17.74 -2.81
N GLN A 10 12.99 -17.44 -1.61
CA GLN A 10 12.65 -18.21 -0.42
C GLN A 10 11.12 -18.16 -0.26
N ARG A 11 10.49 -19.34 -0.29
CA ARG A 11 9.03 -19.46 -0.21
C ARG A 11 8.56 -18.89 1.13
N PRO A 12 7.52 -18.02 1.14
CA PRO A 12 7.10 -17.37 2.38
C PRO A 12 6.49 -18.39 3.33
N ARG A 13 6.94 -18.42 4.59
CA ARG A 13 6.42 -19.32 5.64
C ARG A 13 5.33 -18.66 6.48
N CYS A 14 5.28 -17.33 6.46
CA CYS A 14 4.21 -16.53 7.02
C CYS A 14 4.01 -15.25 6.18
N LEU A 15 2.89 -14.57 6.37
CA LEU A 15 2.56 -13.34 5.62
C LEU A 15 3.65 -12.27 5.74
N ASN A 16 4.36 -12.20 6.87
CA ASN A 16 5.44 -11.23 7.08
C ASN A 16 6.67 -11.48 6.21
N ASP A 17 6.88 -12.70 5.71
CA ASP A 17 7.96 -13.03 4.78
C ASP A 17 7.69 -12.49 3.37
N VAL A 18 6.42 -12.23 3.02
CA VAL A 18 6.03 -11.60 1.75
C VAL A 18 6.41 -10.12 1.79
N LYS A 19 7.19 -9.66 0.81
CA LYS A 19 7.57 -8.24 0.70
C LYS A 19 6.33 -7.38 0.40
N GLY A 20 6.28 -6.16 0.93
CA GLY A 20 5.17 -5.22 0.71
C GLY A 20 4.82 -4.43 1.96
N TRP A 21 4.11 -3.31 1.76
CA TRP A 21 3.76 -2.33 2.78
C TRP A 21 2.32 -2.51 3.24
N PHE A 22 2.09 -3.44 4.15
CA PHE A 22 0.77 -3.67 4.72
C PHE A 22 0.83 -3.65 6.26
N PRO A 23 0.82 -2.45 6.88
CA PRO A 23 1.04 -2.30 8.32
C PRO A 23 -0.14 -2.84 9.13
N SER A 24 0.08 -3.05 10.43
CA SER A 24 -0.92 -3.72 11.29
C SER A 24 -2.25 -3.01 11.39
N LEU A 25 -2.23 -1.67 11.37
CA LEU A 25 -3.44 -0.86 11.36
C LEU A 25 -4.33 -1.18 10.16
N ASP A 26 -3.74 -1.28 8.96
CA ASP A 26 -4.51 -1.55 7.75
C ASP A 26 -4.90 -3.03 7.62
N GLN A 27 -4.09 -3.97 8.12
CA GLN A 27 -4.52 -5.38 8.26
C GLN A 27 -5.79 -5.50 9.11
N VAL A 28 -5.84 -4.78 10.24
CA VAL A 28 -6.99 -4.77 11.14
C VAL A 28 -8.20 -4.08 10.50
N LEU A 29 -8.00 -2.97 9.78
CA LEU A 29 -9.11 -2.30 9.10
C LEU A 29 -9.68 -3.17 7.97
N PHE A 30 -8.82 -3.79 7.14
CA PHE A 30 -9.25 -4.73 6.10
C PHE A 30 -10.07 -5.88 6.71
N ASP A 31 -9.55 -6.51 7.77
CA ASP A 31 -10.25 -7.59 8.47
C ASP A 31 -11.64 -7.17 8.93
N ARG A 32 -11.76 -6.00 9.57
CA ARG A 32 -13.04 -5.53 10.11
C ARG A 32 -14.02 -5.12 9.03
N PHE A 33 -13.55 -4.44 7.98
CA PHE A 33 -14.41 -4.10 6.85
C PHE A 33 -14.92 -5.35 6.14
N LEU A 34 -14.03 -6.29 5.79
CA LEU A 34 -14.42 -7.50 5.06
C LEU A 34 -15.27 -8.45 5.93
N SER A 35 -14.94 -8.61 7.22
CA SER A 35 -15.77 -9.35 8.18
C SER A 35 -17.15 -8.72 8.39
N ARG A 36 -17.24 -7.38 8.38
CA ARG A 36 -18.54 -6.68 8.41
C ARG A 36 -19.36 -6.98 7.16
N GLN A 37 -18.74 -6.97 5.98
CA GLN A 37 -19.44 -7.33 4.73
C GLN A 37 -19.94 -8.78 4.76
N GLU A 38 -19.20 -9.71 5.38
CA GLU A 38 -19.66 -11.09 5.64
C GLU A 38 -20.84 -11.15 6.58
N ARG A 39 -20.74 -10.51 7.74
CA ARG A 39 -21.81 -10.46 8.75
C ARG A 39 -23.11 -9.88 8.18
N LEU A 40 -23.01 -8.87 7.32
CA LEU A 40 -24.17 -8.24 6.68
C LEU A 40 -24.64 -8.96 5.41
N GLY A 41 -23.97 -10.03 5.00
CA GLY A 41 -24.33 -10.77 3.78
C GLY A 41 -24.11 -9.98 2.49
N GLN A 42 -23.31 -8.91 2.51
CA GLN A 42 -22.99 -8.13 1.31
C GLN A 42 -22.15 -8.99 0.36
N ARG A 43 -22.63 -9.17 -0.87
CA ARG A 43 -22.02 -9.99 -1.92
C ARG A 43 -21.35 -9.10 -2.96
N GLY A 44 -20.33 -9.64 -3.62
CA GLY A 44 -19.64 -8.99 -4.71
C GLY A 44 -18.20 -9.48 -4.82
N ASP A 45 -17.62 -9.27 -5.99
CA ASP A 45 -16.23 -9.58 -6.30
C ASP A 45 -15.28 -8.69 -5.46
N LEU A 46 -14.02 -9.12 -5.36
CA LEU A 46 -12.92 -8.37 -4.76
C LEU A 46 -12.00 -7.89 -5.90
N MET A 47 -11.41 -6.71 -5.75
CA MET A 47 -10.40 -6.23 -6.70
C MET A 47 -9.24 -5.52 -6.02
N GLU A 48 -8.05 -5.70 -6.58
CA GLU A 48 -6.85 -4.97 -6.18
C GLU A 48 -6.11 -4.48 -7.44
N MET A 49 -5.84 -3.19 -7.50
CA MET A 49 -5.05 -2.54 -8.54
C MET A 49 -3.71 -2.16 -7.92
N GLY A 50 -2.63 -2.83 -8.33
CA GLY A 50 -1.33 -2.80 -7.67
C GLY A 50 -1.25 -3.83 -6.55
N ALA A 51 -0.62 -4.96 -6.82
CA ALA A 51 -0.46 -6.06 -5.86
C ALA A 51 1.00 -6.28 -5.45
N TYR A 52 1.97 -5.77 -6.23
CA TYR A 52 3.39 -5.98 -6.01
C TYR A 52 3.70 -7.48 -5.78
N MET A 53 4.24 -7.85 -4.62
CA MET A 53 4.59 -9.22 -4.25
C MET A 53 3.44 -9.98 -3.58
N GLY A 54 2.26 -9.38 -3.48
CA GLY A 54 0.99 -10.02 -3.12
C GLY A 54 0.61 -9.99 -1.65
N LYS A 55 1.25 -9.17 -0.80
CA LYS A 55 1.03 -9.21 0.66
C LYS A 55 -0.40 -8.89 1.07
N SER A 56 -0.96 -7.78 0.59
CA SER A 56 -2.35 -7.39 0.76
C SER A 56 -3.29 -8.38 0.05
N ALA A 57 -2.99 -8.74 -1.20
CA ALA A 57 -3.78 -9.71 -1.97
C ALA A 57 -3.97 -11.05 -1.25
N ILE A 58 -2.87 -11.64 -0.74
CA ILE A 58 -2.90 -12.90 0.01
C ILE A 58 -3.81 -12.78 1.23
N PHE A 59 -3.75 -11.64 1.93
CA PHE A 59 -4.59 -11.39 3.09
C PHE A 59 -6.07 -11.21 2.71
N THR A 60 -6.36 -10.37 1.72
CA THR A 60 -7.70 -10.06 1.23
C THR A 60 -8.43 -11.32 0.73
N ALA A 61 -7.70 -12.25 0.11
CA ALA A 61 -8.24 -13.52 -0.36
C ALA A 61 -8.84 -14.42 0.75
N THR A 62 -8.51 -14.16 2.03
CA THR A 62 -9.13 -14.84 3.18
C THR A 62 -10.66 -14.66 3.21
N TYR A 63 -11.14 -13.55 2.63
CA TYR A 63 -12.57 -13.19 2.63
C TYR A 63 -13.23 -13.46 1.27
N LEU A 64 -12.55 -14.17 0.36
CA LEU A 64 -13.12 -14.57 -0.92
C LEU A 64 -14.11 -15.73 -0.72
N ARG A 65 -15.32 -15.59 -1.27
CA ARG A 65 -16.36 -16.62 -1.18
C ARG A 65 -16.48 -17.41 -2.48
N ALA A 66 -17.04 -18.62 -2.40
CA ALA A 66 -17.12 -19.56 -3.53
C ALA A 66 -17.85 -19.02 -4.79
N ASN A 67 -18.70 -18.00 -4.66
CA ASN A 67 -19.45 -17.38 -5.76
C ASN A 67 -18.96 -15.96 -6.08
N GLU A 68 -17.79 -15.58 -5.57
CA GLU A 68 -17.14 -14.29 -5.81
C GLU A 68 -15.84 -14.54 -6.58
N ARG A 69 -15.40 -13.57 -7.37
CA ARG A 69 -14.08 -13.55 -7.99
C ARG A 69 -13.18 -12.57 -7.27
N PHE A 70 -11.88 -12.87 -7.24
CA PHE A 70 -10.86 -11.90 -6.88
C PHE A 70 -10.04 -11.56 -8.12
N THR A 71 -10.06 -10.28 -8.52
CA THR A 71 -9.28 -9.77 -9.66
C THR A 71 -8.10 -8.94 -9.16
N ILE A 72 -6.93 -9.17 -9.74
CA ILE A 72 -5.73 -8.39 -9.48
C ILE A 72 -5.24 -7.81 -10.80
N CYS A 73 -4.97 -6.51 -10.81
CA CYS A 73 -4.32 -5.84 -11.93
C CYS A 73 -2.99 -5.24 -11.50
N ASP A 74 -1.90 -5.62 -12.17
CA ASP A 74 -0.56 -5.06 -11.91
C ASP A 74 0.27 -5.12 -13.21
N LEU A 75 1.22 -4.19 -13.36
CA LEU A 75 2.20 -4.24 -14.45
C LEU A 75 3.18 -5.40 -14.26
N PHE A 76 3.53 -5.73 -13.01
CA PHE A 76 4.62 -6.63 -12.66
C PHE A 76 5.93 -6.28 -13.37
N ASP A 77 6.42 -7.17 -14.24
CA ASP A 77 7.59 -7.04 -15.08
C ASP A 77 7.28 -6.58 -16.51
N ALA A 78 6.03 -6.18 -16.79
CA ALA A 78 5.66 -5.56 -18.06
C ALA A 78 6.20 -4.13 -18.17
N GLU A 79 6.36 -3.66 -19.41
CA GLU A 79 6.73 -2.26 -19.66
C GLU A 79 5.62 -1.32 -19.20
N ALA A 80 6.00 -0.32 -18.39
CA ALA A 80 5.10 0.71 -17.97
C ALA A 80 4.66 1.59 -19.16
N PRO A 81 3.41 2.10 -19.15
CA PRO A 81 2.85 2.82 -20.30
C PRO A 81 3.51 4.20 -20.55
N ASP A 82 4.20 4.76 -19.55
CA ASP A 82 4.94 6.01 -19.70
C ASP A 82 6.28 5.99 -18.94
N GLU A 83 7.20 6.87 -19.35
CA GLU A 83 8.58 6.90 -18.84
C GLU A 83 8.67 7.29 -17.36
N LYS A 84 7.69 8.03 -16.82
CA LYS A 84 7.69 8.42 -15.40
C LYS A 84 7.27 7.23 -14.53
N ASN A 85 6.24 6.51 -14.92
CA ASN A 85 5.82 5.26 -14.29
C ASN A 85 6.94 4.20 -14.43
N ALA A 86 7.62 4.13 -15.59
CA ALA A 86 8.78 3.25 -15.79
C ALA A 86 9.97 3.61 -14.88
N ALA A 87 10.24 4.91 -14.65
CA ALA A 87 11.31 5.35 -13.76
C ALA A 87 11.03 4.97 -12.30
N GLU A 88 9.77 5.05 -11.88
CA GLU A 88 9.33 4.60 -10.57
C GLU A 88 9.48 3.09 -10.41
N ALA A 89 8.96 2.32 -11.38
CA ALA A 89 9.02 0.86 -11.35
C ALA A 89 10.46 0.33 -11.28
N ARG A 90 11.39 0.91 -12.06
CA ARG A 90 12.81 0.55 -12.02
C ARG A 90 13.47 0.81 -10.66
N LYS A 91 13.02 1.82 -9.91
CA LYS A 91 13.64 2.22 -8.63
C LYS A 91 13.11 1.39 -7.46
N SER A 92 11.79 1.13 -7.43
CA SER A 92 11.11 0.54 -6.27
C SER A 92 10.85 -0.96 -6.41
N TYR A 93 10.85 -1.50 -7.64
CA TYR A 93 10.34 -2.85 -7.92
C TYR A 93 11.29 -3.73 -8.73
N ALA A 94 12.61 -3.54 -8.63
CA ALA A 94 13.60 -4.27 -9.43
C ALA A 94 13.58 -5.82 -9.30
N THR A 95 12.89 -6.37 -8.30
CA THR A 95 12.68 -7.82 -8.13
C THR A 95 11.26 -8.29 -8.45
N LEU A 96 10.35 -7.37 -8.79
CA LEU A 96 8.95 -7.66 -9.10
C LEU A 96 8.85 -8.38 -10.43
N THR A 97 8.24 -9.55 -10.40
CA THR A 97 7.82 -10.31 -11.58
C THR A 97 6.47 -10.92 -11.27
N ARG A 98 5.66 -11.18 -12.31
CA ARG A 98 4.39 -11.88 -12.15
C ARG A 98 4.61 -13.24 -11.48
N THR A 99 5.66 -13.96 -11.89
CA THR A 99 6.01 -15.26 -11.31
C THR A 99 6.30 -15.17 -9.81
N ALA A 100 6.99 -14.12 -9.34
CA ALA A 100 7.25 -13.95 -7.91
C ALA A 100 5.97 -13.70 -7.10
N PHE A 101 5.06 -12.89 -7.64
CA PHE A 101 3.72 -12.70 -7.07
C PHE A 101 2.96 -14.03 -7.00
N GLU A 102 2.86 -14.75 -8.11
CA GLU A 102 2.12 -16.01 -8.19
C GLU A 102 2.68 -17.08 -7.23
N GLN A 103 4.01 -17.18 -7.11
CA GLN A 103 4.67 -18.08 -6.16
C GLN A 103 4.35 -17.72 -4.70
N ASN A 104 4.35 -16.43 -4.36
CA ASN A 104 3.97 -15.99 -3.02
C ASN A 104 2.49 -16.29 -2.76
N TYR A 105 1.61 -16.01 -3.73
CA TYR A 105 0.18 -16.24 -3.59
C TYR A 105 -0.14 -17.73 -3.39
N LEU A 106 0.44 -18.58 -4.24
CA LEU A 106 0.27 -20.04 -4.18
C LEU A 106 0.89 -20.68 -2.94
N ALA A 107 1.74 -19.97 -2.18
CA ALA A 107 2.18 -20.45 -0.88
C ALA A 107 1.05 -20.47 0.17
N PHE A 108 -0.02 -19.69 -0.02
CA PHE A 108 -1.14 -19.58 0.92
C PHE A 108 -2.46 -20.12 0.36
N TRP A 109 -2.63 -20.08 -0.97
CA TRP A 109 -3.88 -20.47 -1.64
C TRP A 109 -3.62 -21.51 -2.73
N ASP A 110 -4.61 -22.34 -3.05
CA ASP A 110 -4.45 -23.44 -4.02
C ASP A 110 -4.65 -23.00 -5.48
N GLU A 111 -5.37 -21.91 -5.71
CA GLU A 111 -5.65 -21.36 -7.04
C GLU A 111 -5.25 -19.89 -7.09
N LEU A 112 -4.80 -19.44 -8.27
CA LEU A 112 -4.52 -18.03 -8.51
C LEU A 112 -5.82 -17.23 -8.62
N PRO A 113 -5.81 -15.93 -8.23
CA PRO A 113 -6.89 -15.03 -8.56
C PRO A 113 -6.91 -14.76 -10.07
N ASN A 114 -7.93 -14.05 -10.55
CA ASN A 114 -7.95 -13.56 -11.92
C ASN A 114 -6.89 -12.45 -12.08
N VAL A 115 -5.74 -12.77 -12.67
CA VAL A 115 -4.61 -11.84 -12.83
C VAL A 115 -4.62 -11.18 -14.20
N ILE A 116 -4.82 -9.87 -14.21
CA ILE A 116 -4.64 -8.98 -15.35
C ILE A 116 -3.22 -8.40 -15.25
N GLN A 117 -2.35 -8.79 -16.18
CA GLN A 117 -1.02 -8.19 -16.28
C GLN A 117 -1.04 -7.05 -17.29
N GLY A 118 -0.98 -5.81 -16.81
CA GLY A 118 -1.09 -4.62 -17.65
C GLY A 118 -1.36 -3.34 -16.85
N PRO A 119 -1.42 -2.19 -17.54
CA PRO A 119 -1.81 -0.94 -16.89
C PRO A 119 -3.27 -1.02 -16.46
N THR A 120 -3.60 -0.39 -15.33
CA THR A 120 -4.95 -0.40 -14.76
C THR A 120 -6.02 0.19 -15.68
N SER A 121 -5.64 0.98 -16.68
CA SER A 121 -6.54 1.49 -17.72
C SER A 121 -7.26 0.41 -18.54
N VAL A 122 -6.81 -0.85 -18.51
CA VAL A 122 -7.49 -1.97 -19.18
C VAL A 122 -8.54 -2.66 -18.30
N VAL A 123 -8.56 -2.38 -16.99
CA VAL A 123 -9.48 -3.03 -16.04
C VAL A 123 -10.96 -2.94 -16.48
N PRO A 124 -11.47 -1.80 -17.00
CA PRO A 124 -12.85 -1.72 -17.47
C PRO A 124 -13.25 -2.72 -18.57
N ASP A 125 -12.29 -3.25 -19.34
CA ASP A 125 -12.55 -4.26 -20.37
C ASP A 125 -12.67 -5.68 -19.79
N HIS A 126 -12.24 -5.89 -18.54
CA HIS A 126 -12.15 -7.19 -17.89
C HIS A 126 -13.10 -7.34 -16.69
N VAL A 127 -13.53 -6.24 -16.08
CA VAL A 127 -14.36 -6.24 -14.87
C VAL A 127 -15.64 -5.46 -15.15
N GLY A 128 -16.78 -6.06 -14.83
CA GLY A 128 -18.09 -5.47 -15.06
C GLY A 128 -18.38 -4.30 -14.10
N THR A 129 -19.37 -3.48 -14.45
CA THR A 129 -19.88 -2.45 -13.56
C THR A 129 -20.72 -3.06 -12.44
N ASN A 130 -20.71 -2.44 -11.26
CA ASN A 130 -21.45 -2.91 -10.08
C ASN A 130 -21.22 -4.40 -9.73
N THR A 131 -19.98 -4.89 -9.87
CA THR A 131 -19.64 -6.29 -9.54
C THR A 131 -18.88 -6.42 -8.24
N CYS A 132 -18.09 -5.42 -7.84
CA CYS A 132 -17.18 -5.55 -6.70
C CYS A 132 -17.76 -4.95 -5.42
N ARG A 133 -17.54 -5.62 -4.28
CA ARG A 133 -17.89 -5.08 -2.95
C ARG A 133 -16.72 -4.39 -2.25
N PHE A 134 -15.49 -4.66 -2.68
CA PHE A 134 -14.28 -4.12 -2.08
C PHE A 134 -13.19 -3.97 -3.14
N ILE A 135 -12.64 -2.76 -3.26
CA ILE A 135 -11.58 -2.42 -4.21
C ILE A 135 -10.42 -1.75 -3.46
N HIS A 136 -9.21 -2.26 -3.62
CA HIS A 136 -7.97 -1.65 -3.15
C HIS A 136 -7.22 -1.01 -4.33
N VAL A 137 -6.89 0.27 -4.21
CA VAL A 137 -6.14 1.05 -5.21
C VAL A 137 -4.76 1.40 -4.66
N ASP A 138 -3.73 0.77 -5.21
CA ASP A 138 -2.32 0.82 -4.77
C ASP A 138 -1.34 0.62 -5.96
N ALA A 139 -1.73 1.10 -7.16
CA ALA A 139 -1.00 0.83 -8.40
C ALA A 139 0.08 1.88 -8.74
N SER A 140 -0.30 3.16 -8.88
CA SER A 140 0.58 4.24 -9.31
C SER A 140 0.56 5.38 -8.31
N HIS A 141 1.61 6.20 -8.30
CA HIS A 141 1.66 7.44 -7.52
C HIS A 141 1.43 8.72 -8.34
N LEU A 142 1.16 8.56 -9.65
CA LEU A 142 0.89 9.67 -10.55
C LEU A 142 -0.61 9.98 -10.60
N TYR A 143 -0.93 11.27 -10.48
CA TYR A 143 -2.31 11.77 -10.43
C TYR A 143 -3.21 11.21 -11.54
N GLU A 144 -2.78 11.26 -12.81
CA GLU A 144 -3.61 10.83 -13.95
C GLU A 144 -4.03 9.35 -13.87
N HIS A 145 -3.10 8.50 -13.42
CA HIS A 145 -3.36 7.06 -13.27
C HIS A 145 -4.29 6.82 -12.08
N VAL A 146 -4.01 7.43 -10.92
CA VAL A 146 -4.85 7.27 -9.72
C VAL A 146 -6.27 7.80 -9.94
N ALA A 147 -6.42 8.93 -10.66
CA ALA A 147 -7.73 9.47 -10.99
C ALA A 147 -8.54 8.49 -11.86
N GLY A 148 -7.92 7.87 -12.86
CA GLY A 148 -8.54 6.83 -13.68
C GLY A 148 -8.87 5.55 -12.90
N ASP A 149 -8.01 5.16 -11.96
CA ASP A 149 -8.25 4.02 -11.07
C ASP A 149 -9.44 4.27 -10.14
N ILE A 150 -9.58 5.51 -9.61
CA ILE A 150 -10.73 5.90 -8.79
C ILE A 150 -12.01 5.89 -9.61
N ASP A 151 -11.99 6.37 -10.85
CA ASP A 151 -13.16 6.33 -11.75
C ASP A 151 -13.56 4.88 -12.07
N THR A 152 -12.58 4.02 -12.34
CA THR A 152 -12.80 2.57 -12.51
C THR A 152 -13.41 1.97 -11.25
N ALA A 153 -12.91 2.32 -10.06
CA ALA A 153 -13.44 1.83 -8.80
C ALA A 153 -14.89 2.30 -8.57
N HIS A 154 -15.21 3.54 -8.90
CA HIS A 154 -16.57 4.08 -8.80
C HIS A 154 -17.58 3.28 -9.63
N ASP A 155 -17.24 3.00 -10.90
CA ASP A 155 -18.14 2.30 -11.81
C ASP A 155 -18.25 0.80 -11.51
N THR A 156 -17.19 0.22 -10.94
CA THR A 156 -17.09 -1.22 -10.64
C THR A 156 -17.73 -1.59 -9.29
N LEU A 157 -17.73 -0.68 -8.32
CA LEU A 157 -18.31 -0.95 -7.01
C LEU A 157 -19.83 -1.11 -7.07
N VAL A 158 -20.36 -2.06 -6.30
CA VAL A 158 -21.78 -2.06 -5.92
C VAL A 158 -22.10 -0.81 -5.07
N PRO A 159 -23.37 -0.37 -4.97
CA PRO A 159 -23.72 0.90 -4.31
C PRO A 159 -23.17 1.11 -2.89
N ASP A 160 -23.13 0.07 -2.05
CA ASP A 160 -22.58 0.11 -0.68
C ASP A 160 -21.15 -0.46 -0.59
N GLY A 161 -20.47 -0.56 -1.73
CA GLY A 161 -19.12 -1.07 -1.85
C GLY A 161 -18.09 -0.12 -1.25
N LEU A 162 -16.90 -0.68 -0.96
CA LEU A 162 -15.81 0.04 -0.31
C LEU A 162 -14.63 0.20 -1.27
N VAL A 163 -14.09 1.41 -1.34
CA VAL A 163 -12.79 1.69 -1.96
C VAL A 163 -11.77 2.02 -0.89
N VAL A 164 -10.57 1.51 -1.06
CA VAL A 164 -9.40 1.83 -0.23
C VAL A 164 -8.33 2.42 -1.12
N LEU A 165 -7.91 3.65 -0.82
CA LEU A 165 -6.91 4.39 -1.58
C LEU A 165 -5.62 4.43 -0.77
N ASP A 166 -4.56 3.79 -1.25
CA ASP A 166 -3.27 3.77 -0.58
C ASP A 166 -2.50 5.09 -0.72
N ASP A 167 -1.51 5.30 0.13
CA ASP A 167 -0.51 6.36 0.06
C ASP A 167 -1.00 7.82 -0.14
N PHE A 168 -2.28 8.14 0.12
CA PHE A 168 -2.81 9.49 -0.05
C PHE A 168 -2.18 10.53 0.90
N ARG A 169 -1.37 10.09 1.87
CA ARG A 169 -0.63 10.94 2.83
C ARG A 169 0.89 10.77 2.77
N SER A 170 1.41 9.93 1.89
CA SER A 170 2.85 9.76 1.70
C SER A 170 3.43 11.00 1.00
N GLU A 171 4.56 11.52 1.49
CA GLU A 171 5.11 12.80 1.00
C GLU A 171 5.61 12.73 -0.44
N HIS A 172 6.01 11.54 -0.88
CA HIS A 172 6.53 11.29 -2.22
C HIS A 172 5.44 10.97 -3.25
N THR A 173 4.16 10.88 -2.83
CA THR A 173 3.01 10.51 -3.67
C THR A 173 1.94 11.61 -3.76
N PRO A 174 2.31 12.90 -3.98
CA PRO A 174 1.34 14.01 -3.96
C PRO A 174 0.23 13.88 -5.02
N GLY A 175 0.45 13.12 -6.09
CA GLY A 175 -0.56 12.83 -7.10
C GLY A 175 -1.72 11.99 -6.54
N VAL A 176 -1.42 11.04 -5.66
CA VAL A 176 -2.42 10.19 -5.00
C VAL A 176 -3.30 11.02 -4.07
N ALA A 177 -2.67 11.90 -3.28
CA ALA A 177 -3.38 12.85 -2.42
C ALA A 177 -4.32 13.74 -3.24
N ALA A 178 -3.84 14.29 -4.35
CA ALA A 178 -4.62 15.17 -5.22
C ALA A 178 -5.85 14.44 -5.82
N ALA A 179 -5.65 13.25 -6.40
CA ALA A 179 -6.74 12.47 -7.00
C ALA A 179 -7.77 12.02 -5.95
N THR A 180 -7.30 11.59 -4.77
CA THR A 180 -8.15 11.19 -3.65
C THR A 180 -9.06 12.34 -3.20
N TRP A 181 -8.49 13.52 -2.95
CA TRP A 181 -9.27 14.66 -2.48
C TRP A 181 -10.15 15.27 -3.57
N GLU A 182 -9.71 15.25 -4.82
CA GLU A 182 -10.58 15.59 -5.94
C GLU A 182 -11.81 14.67 -5.96
N ALA A 183 -11.64 13.36 -5.87
CA ALA A 183 -12.75 12.42 -5.85
C ALA A 183 -13.75 12.72 -4.72
N VAL A 184 -13.25 13.10 -3.55
CA VAL A 184 -14.08 13.51 -2.40
C VAL A 184 -14.86 14.78 -2.69
N PHE A 185 -14.23 15.81 -3.24
CA PHE A 185 -14.85 17.13 -3.39
C PHE A 185 -15.67 17.28 -4.68
N THR A 186 -15.35 16.55 -5.73
CA THR A 186 -15.92 16.76 -7.07
C THR A 186 -16.63 15.53 -7.63
N ARG A 187 -16.30 14.31 -7.16
CA ARG A 187 -16.82 13.04 -7.72
C ARG A 187 -17.63 12.21 -6.71
N GLY A 188 -18.00 12.81 -5.58
CA GLY A 188 -18.95 12.23 -4.64
C GLY A 188 -18.43 11.12 -3.73
N LEU A 189 -17.12 10.82 -3.74
CA LEU A 189 -16.53 9.86 -2.81
C LEU A 189 -16.72 10.35 -1.37
N ARG A 190 -17.23 9.50 -0.49
CA ARG A 190 -17.46 9.83 0.93
C ARG A 190 -16.49 9.07 1.81
N PRO A 191 -15.54 9.76 2.49
CA PRO A 191 -14.61 9.10 3.39
C PRO A 191 -15.34 8.50 4.60
N ILE A 192 -15.07 7.23 4.90
CA ILE A 192 -15.52 6.55 6.11
C ILE A 192 -14.49 6.80 7.20
N CYS A 193 -13.25 6.39 6.96
CA CYS A 193 -12.15 6.57 7.88
C CYS A 193 -10.78 6.69 7.19
N LEU A 194 -9.82 7.21 7.94
CA LEU A 194 -8.42 7.33 7.53
C LEU A 194 -7.54 6.52 8.46
N SER A 195 -6.59 5.78 7.89
CA SER A 195 -5.42 5.28 8.62
C SER A 195 -4.25 6.25 8.50
N THR A 196 -3.04 5.81 8.83
CA THR A 196 -1.84 6.61 8.61
C THR A 196 -1.61 6.87 7.12
N GLN A 197 -1.83 5.86 6.27
CA GLN A 197 -1.52 5.91 4.84
C GLN A 197 -2.72 5.73 3.91
N LYS A 198 -3.81 5.12 4.38
CA LYS A 198 -4.97 4.77 3.55
C LYS A 198 -6.21 5.60 3.85
N LEU A 199 -6.96 5.96 2.80
CA LEU A 199 -8.33 6.45 2.91
C LEU A 199 -9.28 5.31 2.58
N TYR A 200 -10.24 5.06 3.47
CA TYR A 200 -11.34 4.12 3.25
C TYR A 200 -12.60 4.93 2.96
N GLY A 201 -13.26 4.65 1.85
CA GLY A 201 -14.42 5.42 1.39
C GLY A 201 -15.48 4.56 0.71
N THR A 202 -16.61 5.19 0.45
CA THR A 202 -17.74 4.63 -0.31
C THR A 202 -18.46 5.75 -1.06
N TRP A 203 -19.19 5.41 -2.11
CA TRP A 203 -20.13 6.34 -2.74
C TRP A 203 -21.56 6.24 -2.17
N GLY A 204 -21.82 5.21 -1.35
CA GLY A 204 -23.07 5.03 -0.61
C GLY A 204 -23.17 5.91 0.64
N ASP A 205 -23.88 5.43 1.66
CA ASP A 205 -23.99 6.13 2.95
C ASP A 205 -22.91 5.66 3.94
N PRO A 206 -21.96 6.53 4.35
CA PRO A 206 -20.94 6.16 5.33
C PRO A 206 -21.46 6.15 6.78
N GLU A 207 -22.63 6.75 7.07
CA GLU A 207 -23.07 6.95 8.46
C GLU A 207 -23.26 5.63 9.23
N PRO A 208 -23.93 4.60 8.69
CA PRO A 208 -24.17 3.36 9.43
C PRO A 208 -22.88 2.64 9.83
N ILE A 209 -21.85 2.68 8.98
CA ILE A 209 -20.56 2.06 9.30
C ILE A 209 -19.75 2.91 10.28
N GLN A 210 -19.79 4.24 10.16
CA GLN A 210 -19.14 5.13 11.11
C GLN A 210 -19.77 5.03 12.51
N ASP A 211 -21.09 4.91 12.60
CA ASP A 211 -21.80 4.73 13.87
C ASP A 211 -21.42 3.40 14.52
N GLU A 212 -21.37 2.31 13.74
CA GLU A 212 -20.88 1.02 14.21
C GLU A 212 -19.44 1.12 14.73
N MET A 213 -18.55 1.77 13.99
CA MET A 213 -17.14 1.95 14.39
C MET A 213 -16.97 2.74 15.69
N LEU A 214 -17.89 3.66 15.99
CA LEU A 214 -17.87 4.44 17.23
C LEU A 214 -18.47 3.65 18.40
N ALA A 215 -19.59 2.97 18.17
CA ALA A 215 -20.35 2.25 19.19
C ALA A 215 -19.66 0.95 19.63
N ASP A 216 -19.01 0.23 18.71
CA ASP A 216 -18.37 -1.05 18.98
C ASP A 216 -16.90 -0.85 19.40
N GLU A 217 -16.55 -1.36 20.59
CA GLU A 217 -15.19 -1.29 21.10
C GLU A 217 -14.21 -2.15 20.31
N GLU A 218 -14.66 -3.26 19.71
CA GLU A 218 -13.78 -4.10 18.88
C GLU A 218 -13.29 -3.29 17.69
N TRP A 219 -14.10 -2.43 17.07
CA TRP A 219 -13.68 -1.51 16.01
C TRP A 219 -12.59 -0.51 16.42
N ARG A 220 -12.38 -0.28 17.72
CA ARG A 220 -11.38 0.68 18.23
C ARG A 220 -10.25 0.02 19.02
N LYS A 221 -10.35 -1.28 19.27
CA LYS A 221 -9.40 -2.05 20.07
C LYS A 221 -7.98 -1.95 19.52
N GLY A 222 -7.05 -1.56 20.39
CA GLY A 222 -5.62 -1.41 20.06
C GLY A 222 -5.28 -0.17 19.23
N MET A 223 -6.21 0.77 19.06
CA MET A 223 -6.03 1.96 18.22
C MET A 223 -6.51 3.23 18.91
N HIS A 224 -5.91 4.35 18.55
CA HIS A 224 -6.47 5.67 18.85
C HIS A 224 -7.49 6.02 17.77
N THR A 225 -8.65 6.51 18.20
CA THR A 225 -9.72 6.94 17.30
C THR A 225 -10.02 8.40 17.58
N SER A 226 -10.19 9.18 16.52
CA SER A 226 -10.67 10.56 16.62
C SER A 226 -11.66 10.85 15.52
N VAL A 227 -12.63 11.70 15.80
CA VAL A 227 -13.60 12.17 14.81
C VAL A 227 -13.08 13.47 14.21
N GLN A 228 -13.14 13.58 12.89
CA GLN A 228 -12.81 14.79 12.13
C GLN A 228 -14.04 15.21 11.34
N GLU A 229 -14.09 16.49 10.97
CA GLU A 229 -15.09 17.03 10.07
C GLU A 229 -14.39 17.60 8.83
N ILE A 230 -14.81 17.15 7.65
CA ILE A 230 -14.25 17.58 6.36
C ILE A 230 -15.42 17.99 5.48
N ALA A 231 -15.50 19.28 5.15
CA ALA A 231 -16.61 19.87 4.37
C ALA A 231 -18.01 19.48 4.91
N GLY A 232 -18.19 19.56 6.24
CA GLY A 232 -19.45 19.22 6.90
C GLY A 232 -19.75 17.72 7.00
N ARG A 233 -18.81 16.85 6.61
CA ARG A 233 -18.94 15.39 6.70
C ARG A 233 -18.05 14.84 7.81
N ARG A 234 -18.60 13.92 8.60
CA ARG A 234 -17.85 13.16 9.59
C ARG A 234 -16.87 12.23 8.89
N VAL A 235 -15.63 12.19 9.39
CA VAL A 235 -14.58 11.25 8.96
C VAL A 235 -13.85 10.73 10.19
N LEU A 236 -13.76 9.42 10.36
CA LEU A 236 -13.01 8.84 11.48
C LEU A 236 -11.52 8.78 11.14
N ARG A 237 -10.66 9.00 12.12
CA ARG A 237 -9.20 8.83 11.95
C ARG A 237 -8.70 7.83 12.98
N PHE A 238 -8.03 6.79 12.48
CA PHE A 238 -7.38 5.76 13.27
C PHE A 238 -5.86 5.92 13.23
N SER A 239 -5.21 5.64 14.36
CA SER A 239 -3.76 5.52 14.45
C SER A 239 -3.36 4.51 15.52
N GLY A 240 -2.09 4.12 15.53
CA GLY A 240 -1.55 3.14 16.47
C GLY A 240 -1.01 1.90 15.77
N LYS A 241 -0.70 0.88 16.57
CA LYS A 241 -0.13 -0.38 16.10
C LYS A 241 -0.89 -1.53 16.75
N PRO A 242 -2.15 -1.79 16.34
CA PRO A 242 -2.93 -2.88 16.90
C PRO A 242 -2.26 -4.23 16.60
N ALA A 243 -2.63 -5.26 17.37
CA ALA A 243 -2.22 -6.62 17.06
C ALA A 243 -2.84 -7.06 15.73
N ASN A 244 -2.05 -7.71 14.88
CA ASN A 244 -2.57 -8.23 13.61
C ASN A 244 -3.68 -9.26 13.86
N PRO A 245 -4.70 -9.32 13.00
CA PRO A 245 -5.60 -10.46 12.95
C PRO A 245 -4.81 -11.72 12.56
N THR A 246 -5.42 -12.88 12.74
CA THR A 246 -4.79 -14.16 12.36
C THR A 246 -4.56 -14.17 10.84
N PRO A 247 -3.31 -14.23 10.36
CA PRO A 247 -3.03 -14.25 8.93
C PRO A 247 -3.36 -15.63 8.33
N PRO A 248 -3.57 -15.72 7.00
CA PRO A 248 -3.63 -17.01 6.33
C PRO A 248 -2.33 -17.81 6.56
N THR A 249 -2.47 -19.13 6.66
CA THR A 249 -1.34 -20.02 6.94
C THR A 249 -0.69 -20.45 5.63
N SER A 250 0.63 -20.26 5.52
CA SER A 250 1.38 -20.77 4.38
C SER A 250 1.52 -22.30 4.47
N ARG A 251 1.47 -22.98 3.32
CA ARG A 251 1.79 -24.41 3.21
C ARG A 251 3.23 -24.75 3.63
N PHE A 252 4.10 -23.75 3.73
CA PHE A 252 5.50 -23.87 4.15
C PHE A 252 5.74 -23.44 5.60
N ALA A 253 4.68 -23.20 6.40
CA ALA A 253 4.80 -22.68 7.77
C ALA A 253 5.68 -23.53 8.69
N HIS A 254 5.73 -24.85 8.47
CA HIS A 254 6.50 -25.80 9.26
C HIS A 254 7.88 -26.14 8.67
N GLU A 255 8.25 -25.57 7.51
CA GLU A 255 9.55 -25.83 6.92
C GLU A 255 10.68 -25.21 7.77
N PRO A 256 11.81 -25.93 7.91
CA PRO A 256 13.00 -25.40 8.57
C PRO A 256 13.43 -24.10 7.89
N ARG A 257 13.77 -23.08 8.69
CA ARG A 257 14.39 -21.89 8.13
C ARG A 257 15.84 -22.23 7.81
N ASP A 258 16.24 -22.08 6.55
CA ASP A 258 17.68 -22.06 6.25
C ASP A 258 18.34 -21.02 7.16
N PRO A 259 19.50 -21.34 7.77
CA PRO A 259 20.21 -20.38 8.60
C PRO A 259 20.44 -19.12 7.76
N ALA A 260 20.03 -17.97 8.29
CA ALA A 260 20.33 -16.70 7.66
C ALA A 260 21.84 -16.68 7.38
N PRO A 261 22.29 -16.25 6.18
CA PRO A 261 23.70 -16.15 5.90
C PRO A 261 24.32 -15.34 7.04
N GLU A 262 25.31 -15.93 7.74
CA GLU A 262 25.99 -15.26 8.83
C GLU A 262 26.40 -13.87 8.33
N PRO A 263 26.22 -12.81 9.13
CA PRO A 263 26.76 -11.51 8.77
C PRO A 263 28.25 -11.74 8.52
N ARG A 264 28.68 -11.61 7.25
CA ARG A 264 30.10 -11.71 6.90
C ARG A 264 30.82 -10.81 7.87
N SER A 265 31.58 -11.42 8.78
CA SER A 265 32.45 -10.69 9.67
C SER A 265 33.24 -9.74 8.77
N ALA A 266 33.16 -8.44 9.06
CA ALA A 266 33.95 -7.48 8.35
C ALA A 266 35.40 -7.97 8.44
N SER A 267 35.92 -8.45 7.30
CA SER A 267 37.31 -8.84 7.17
C SER A 267 38.13 -7.70 7.77
N THR A 268 38.80 -7.97 8.88
CA THR A 268 39.75 -7.05 9.49
C THR A 268 40.74 -6.62 8.42
N ALA A 269 40.59 -5.39 7.94
CA ALA A 269 41.60 -4.77 7.11
C ALA A 269 42.91 -4.76 7.89
N PRO A 270 44.05 -5.08 7.27
CA PRO A 270 45.34 -5.03 7.95
C PRO A 270 45.61 -3.59 8.42
N ALA A 271 46.12 -3.49 9.65
CA ALA A 271 46.36 -2.24 10.35
C ALA A 271 47.21 -1.25 9.52
N SER A 272 46.61 -0.12 9.15
CA SER A 272 47.34 1.05 8.68
C SER A 272 47.94 1.82 9.87
N ALA A 273 49.20 2.22 9.71
CA ALA A 273 50.11 2.91 10.62
C ALA A 273 49.53 4.13 11.39
N PRO A 274 50.17 4.57 12.50
CA PRO A 274 49.53 5.42 13.51
C PRO A 274 49.30 6.87 13.06
N ALA A 275 48.20 7.43 13.57
CA ALA A 275 47.65 8.74 13.25
C ALA A 275 48.53 9.92 13.72
N ALA A 276 48.63 10.94 12.86
CA ALA A 276 49.11 12.26 13.24
C ALA A 276 48.01 13.06 13.97
N ARG A 277 48.36 13.61 15.14
CA ARG A 277 47.51 14.44 16.00
C ARG A 277 47.02 15.70 15.29
N ARG A 278 45.74 16.05 15.47
CA ARG A 278 45.20 17.40 15.26
C ARG A 278 44.38 17.87 16.47
N PRO A 279 44.41 19.18 16.79
CA PRO A 279 43.95 19.70 18.08
C PRO A 279 42.44 19.92 18.13
N THR A 280 41.92 19.85 19.35
CA THR A 280 40.54 20.06 19.77
C THR A 280 40.11 21.53 19.73
N ALA A 281 38.89 21.80 19.25
CA ALA A 281 38.13 22.97 19.65
C ALA A 281 36.63 22.61 19.78
N VAL A 282 36.03 23.15 20.83
CA VAL A 282 34.76 22.77 21.45
C VAL A 282 33.65 23.76 21.08
N ARG A 283 32.42 23.24 20.93
CA ARG A 283 31.09 23.89 21.03
C ARG A 283 30.69 24.96 19.98
N ARG A 284 29.56 24.74 19.28
CA ARG A 284 28.23 25.24 19.72
C ARG A 284 27.08 24.69 18.88
N PHE A 285 25.93 24.65 19.54
CA PHE A 285 24.61 24.18 19.13
C PHE A 285 23.83 25.21 18.31
N ALA A 286 22.79 24.70 17.65
CA ALA A 286 21.49 25.31 17.33
C ALA A 286 21.31 26.08 16.00
N ALA A 287 20.16 25.75 15.36
CA ALA A 287 19.31 26.61 14.53
C ALA A 287 19.91 27.08 13.17
N ASP A 288 19.26 27.04 12.01
CA ASP A 288 17.85 27.30 11.74
C ASP A 288 17.38 26.65 10.42
N VAL A 289 16.07 26.44 10.40
CA VAL A 289 15.23 26.07 9.25
C VAL A 289 14.71 27.37 8.61
N LEU A 290 14.45 27.34 7.28
CA LEU A 290 13.68 28.30 6.44
C LEU A 290 14.51 29.32 5.58
N PRO A 291 13.94 29.88 4.48
CA PRO A 291 14.19 29.43 3.09
C PRO A 291 14.69 30.59 2.18
N PRO A 292 15.20 30.35 0.95
CA PRO A 292 15.58 31.45 0.07
C PRO A 292 14.42 31.88 -0.85
N VAL A 293 13.82 33.03 -0.57
CA VAL A 293 12.97 33.78 -1.51
C VAL A 293 13.67 35.10 -1.87
N VAL A 294 14.16 35.15 -3.12
CA VAL A 294 14.08 36.26 -4.09
C VAL A 294 14.73 37.60 -3.69
N THR A 295 15.84 38.00 -4.34
CA THR A 295 15.90 38.96 -5.48
C THR A 295 17.34 39.46 -5.73
N ARG A 296 17.62 39.77 -7.00
CA ARG A 296 18.81 40.37 -7.62
C ARG A 296 19.41 41.62 -6.96
N ALA A 297 20.68 41.85 -7.35
CA ALA A 297 21.47 43.09 -7.35
C ALA A 297 22.18 43.39 -6.01
N ILE A 298 23.47 43.71 -5.93
CA ILE A 298 24.29 44.59 -6.77
C ILE A 298 25.75 44.11 -6.79
N ARG A 299 26.28 44.03 -8.01
CA ARG A 299 27.70 44.00 -8.36
C ARG A 299 28.32 45.36 -8.02
N ARG A 300 29.25 45.44 -7.05
CA ARG A 300 30.45 46.32 -7.02
C ARG A 300 30.98 46.57 -5.61
N ARG A 301 32.18 46.07 -5.34
CA ARG A 301 33.43 46.81 -4.98
C ARG A 301 34.44 45.76 -4.50
N LYS A 302 35.35 45.33 -5.37
CA LYS A 302 36.72 45.85 -5.51
C LYS A 302 37.50 45.76 -4.18
N GLY A 303 38.46 44.84 -4.20
CA GLY A 303 39.47 44.51 -3.21
C GLY A 303 40.08 43.20 -3.66
#